data_AF-A0AA87RLY3-F1
#
_entry.id   AF-A0AA87RLY3-F1
#
_cell.length_a   1.000
_cell.length_b   1.000
_cell.length_c   1.000
_cell.angle_alpha   90.00
_cell.angle_beta   90.00
_cell.angle_gamma   90.00
#
_symmetry.space_group_name_H-M   'P 1'
#
loop_
_entity.id
_entity.type
_entity.pdbx_description
1 polymer ?
#
loop_
_entity_poly.entity_id
_entity_poly.type
_entity_poly.pdbx_seq_one_letter_code
_entity_poly.pdbx_strand_id
1 'polypeptide(L)'
;MTAPVVTRTPAASLRVTFRPDGAALLELLVDWYTVLGAAECAVDDAEGIAKVLRSWATAAQPEARPRHVARPGAASSELRHDYGRGFAVTLVQAAPRAASATAGRGDGERFVEMFGSEVPTDVGRVDAFVKQLAHAVGRCFRDARRSAEQRLAGGAYLPVLRTYLDQLRALGDDPSAYRRLEHTLVAILETERYLRIADDEGARRLVAAIDDEVSRLYGRSMDLERGGQR
;
A
#
# COMPACT_ATOMS: atom_id res chain seq x y z
N MET A 1 21.86 -29.12 26.69
CA MET A 1 21.78 -29.09 25.21
C MET A 1 20.86 -27.94 24.83
N THR A 2 21.42 -26.82 24.41
CA THR A 2 20.66 -25.66 23.95
C THR A 2 20.19 -25.95 22.52
N ALA A 3 18.88 -25.98 22.29
CA ALA A 3 18.33 -26.14 20.95
C ALA A 3 18.83 -25.00 20.03
N PRO A 4 19.12 -25.27 18.75
CA PRO A 4 19.53 -24.22 17.82
C PRO A 4 18.42 -23.17 17.72
N VAL A 5 18.77 -21.91 17.97
CA VAL A 5 17.86 -20.78 17.78
C VAL A 5 17.63 -20.63 16.27
N VAL A 6 16.44 -20.99 15.81
CA VAL A 6 16.03 -20.79 14.42
C VAL A 6 15.74 -19.30 14.24
N THR A 7 16.71 -18.55 13.72
CA THR A 7 16.59 -17.12 13.44
C THR A 7 15.82 -16.88 12.15
N ARG A 8 14.75 -16.08 12.19
CA ARG A 8 13.91 -15.71 11.04
C ARG A 8 14.45 -14.46 10.32
N THR A 9 14.09 -14.30 9.05
CA THR A 9 14.25 -13.00 8.38
C THR A 9 13.26 -12.01 8.97
N PRO A 10 13.71 -10.88 9.54
CA PRO A 10 12.80 -9.93 10.18
C PRO A 10 12.00 -9.14 9.13
N ALA A 11 10.71 -8.94 9.41
CA ALA A 11 9.91 -7.99 8.65
C ALA A 11 10.30 -6.55 9.00
N ALA A 12 10.36 -5.68 8.00
CA ALA A 12 10.50 -4.25 8.17
C ALA A 12 9.17 -3.50 8.16
N SER A 13 8.12 -4.03 7.52
CA SER A 13 6.82 -3.35 7.51
C SER A 13 5.65 -4.25 7.17
N LEU A 14 4.46 -3.81 7.56
CA LEU A 14 3.18 -4.31 7.06
C LEU A 14 2.56 -3.24 6.17
N ARG A 15 2.42 -3.57 4.89
CA ARG A 15 1.75 -2.74 3.89
C ARG A 15 0.37 -3.32 3.60
N VAL A 16 -0.60 -2.43 3.38
CA VAL A 16 -1.97 -2.80 3.03
C VAL A 16 -2.36 -2.04 1.77
N THR A 17 -2.95 -2.73 0.80
CA THR A 17 -3.53 -2.10 -0.39
C THR A 17 -5.02 -2.39 -0.44
N PHE A 18 -5.82 -1.34 -0.34
CA PHE A 18 -7.28 -1.40 -0.36
C PHE A 18 -7.83 -1.29 -1.77
N ARG A 19 -8.86 -2.08 -2.06
CA ARG A 19 -9.69 -1.99 -3.26
C ARG A 19 -11.03 -1.31 -2.97
N PRO A 20 -11.70 -0.76 -3.99
CA PRO A 20 -13.01 -0.12 -3.83
C PRO A 20 -14.11 -1.07 -3.34
N ASP A 21 -13.99 -2.36 -3.65
CA ASP A 21 -14.95 -3.42 -3.29
C ASP A 21 -14.80 -3.92 -1.85
N GLY A 22 -13.89 -3.34 -1.07
CA GLY A 22 -13.65 -3.75 0.31
C GLY A 22 -12.66 -4.91 0.46
N ALA A 23 -12.00 -5.35 -0.62
CA ALA A 23 -10.85 -6.24 -0.50
C ALA A 23 -9.58 -5.49 -0.04
N ALA A 24 -8.74 -6.17 0.73
CA ALA A 24 -7.43 -5.70 1.16
C ALA A 24 -6.35 -6.75 0.91
N LEU A 25 -5.28 -6.32 0.23
CA LEU A 25 -4.05 -7.06 0.13
C LEU A 25 -3.11 -6.67 1.27
N LEU A 26 -2.83 -7.62 2.15
CA LEU A 26 -1.83 -7.52 3.21
C LEU A 26 -0.49 -8.01 2.65
N GLU A 27 0.57 -7.21 2.81
CA GLU A 27 1.94 -7.58 2.44
C GLU A 27 2.87 -7.38 3.67
N LEU A 28 3.46 -8.46 4.16
CA LEU A 28 4.54 -8.43 5.14
C LEU A 28 5.88 -8.34 4.40
N LEU A 29 6.62 -7.25 4.61
CA LEU A 29 7.76 -6.87 3.77
C LEU A 29 9.06 -6.84 4.56
N VAL A 30 10.15 -7.33 3.97
CA VAL A 30 11.53 -7.04 4.42
C VAL A 30 11.96 -5.68 3.91
N ASP A 31 11.60 -5.37 2.67
CA ASP A 31 11.86 -4.11 2.00
C ASP A 31 10.83 -3.92 0.88
N TRP A 32 10.99 -2.89 0.04
CA TRP A 32 10.06 -2.61 -1.04
C TRP A 32 9.95 -3.72 -2.10
N TYR A 33 11.02 -4.50 -2.27
CA TYR A 33 11.20 -5.52 -3.31
C TYR A 33 11.02 -6.94 -2.79
N THR A 34 11.03 -7.16 -1.48
CA THR A 34 11.05 -8.48 -0.84
C THR A 34 9.87 -8.68 0.10
N VAL A 35 9.04 -9.68 -0.20
CA VAL A 35 7.86 -10.08 0.59
C VAL A 35 8.17 -11.34 1.39
N LEU A 36 7.76 -11.34 2.66
CA LEU A 36 7.71 -12.52 3.53
C LEU A 36 6.34 -13.20 3.48
N GLY A 37 5.26 -12.42 3.38
CA GLY A 37 3.92 -12.97 3.33
C GLY A 37 2.98 -12.03 2.57
N ALA A 38 2.06 -12.61 1.82
CA ALA A 38 0.99 -11.86 1.19
C ALA A 38 -0.33 -12.62 1.31
N ALA A 39 -1.40 -11.90 1.60
CA ALA A 39 -2.74 -12.47 1.73
C ALA A 39 -3.79 -11.44 1.34
N GLU A 40 -4.84 -11.91 0.68
CA GLU A 40 -6.04 -11.14 0.43
C GLU A 40 -7.08 -11.44 1.52
N CYS A 41 -7.72 -10.40 2.04
CA CYS A 41 -8.79 -10.49 3.03
C CYS A 41 -9.87 -9.46 2.73
N ALA A 42 -11.09 -9.68 3.22
CA ALA A 42 -12.09 -8.62 3.27
C ALA A 42 -11.75 -7.65 4.40
N VAL A 43 -11.92 -6.34 4.17
CA VAL A 43 -11.55 -5.28 5.13
C VAL A 43 -12.42 -5.31 6.40
N ASP A 44 -13.64 -5.78 6.28
CA ASP A 44 -14.60 -5.95 7.38
C ASP A 44 -14.40 -7.27 8.16
N ASP A 45 -13.65 -8.22 7.62
CA ASP A 45 -13.27 -9.47 8.29
C ASP A 45 -12.04 -9.30 9.19
N ALA A 46 -12.24 -8.60 10.31
CA ALA A 46 -11.17 -8.38 11.29
C ALA A 46 -10.62 -9.69 11.87
N GLU A 47 -11.43 -10.75 11.95
CA GLU A 47 -11.00 -12.05 12.46
C GLU A 47 -10.12 -12.78 11.44
N GLY A 48 -10.50 -12.79 10.16
CA GLY A 48 -9.69 -13.32 9.07
C GLY A 48 -8.35 -12.61 8.93
N ILE A 49 -8.35 -11.27 9.00
CA ILE A 49 -7.10 -10.48 9.01
C ILE A 49 -6.23 -10.88 10.21
N ALA A 50 -6.80 -10.94 11.42
CA ALA A 50 -6.06 -11.33 12.62
C ALA A 50 -5.52 -12.77 12.52
N LYS A 51 -6.26 -13.69 11.89
CA LYS A 51 -5.82 -15.07 11.64
C LYS A 51 -4.62 -15.12 10.72
N VAL A 52 -4.63 -14.36 9.63
CA VAL A 52 -3.47 -14.23 8.71
C VAL A 52 -2.26 -13.69 9.47
N LEU A 53 -2.41 -12.56 10.15
CA LEU A 53 -1.31 -11.92 10.89
C LEU A 53 -0.74 -12.83 11.98
N ARG A 54 -1.60 -13.54 12.72
CA ARG A 54 -1.19 -14.55 13.70
C ARG A 54 -0.37 -15.64 13.04
N SER A 55 -0.86 -16.18 11.91
CA SER A 55 -0.15 -17.24 11.20
C SER A 55 1.27 -16.82 10.82
N TRP A 56 1.48 -15.57 10.39
CA TRP A 56 2.80 -15.04 10.07
C TRP A 56 3.67 -14.85 11.32
N ALA A 57 3.12 -14.35 12.41
CA ALA A 57 3.84 -14.17 13.67
C ALA A 57 4.29 -15.52 14.27
N THR A 58 3.50 -16.58 14.10
CA THR A 58 3.80 -17.89 14.71
C THR A 58 4.49 -18.88 13.76
N ALA A 59 4.41 -18.70 12.43
CA ALA A 59 4.96 -19.65 11.45
C ALA A 59 6.49 -19.76 11.52
N ALA A 60 7.00 -20.99 11.43
CA ALA A 60 8.41 -21.24 11.16
C ALA A 60 8.73 -20.78 9.73
N GLN A 61 9.30 -19.57 9.60
CA GLN A 61 9.80 -18.91 8.40
C GLN A 61 8.99 -19.11 7.09
N PRO A 62 8.23 -18.11 6.62
CA PRO A 62 7.96 -18.05 5.20
C PRO A 62 9.24 -17.63 4.44
N GLU A 63 9.52 -18.31 3.33
CA GLU A 63 10.64 -17.96 2.45
C GLU A 63 10.46 -16.56 1.87
N ALA A 64 11.48 -15.71 2.02
CA ALA A 64 11.52 -14.41 1.38
C ALA A 64 11.47 -14.56 -0.15
N ARG A 65 10.53 -13.85 -0.78
CA ARG A 65 10.30 -13.93 -2.23
C ARG A 65 10.32 -12.55 -2.85
N PRO A 66 10.76 -12.42 -4.12
CA PRO A 66 10.58 -11.18 -4.85
C PRO A 66 9.09 -10.80 -4.88
N ARG A 67 8.78 -9.56 -4.50
CA ARG A 67 7.42 -9.04 -4.37
C ARG A 67 6.60 -9.19 -5.65
N HIS A 68 7.25 -9.10 -6.80
CA HIS A 68 6.60 -9.24 -8.10
C HIS A 68 6.11 -10.67 -8.39
N VAL A 69 6.62 -11.67 -7.65
CA VAL A 69 6.25 -13.11 -7.71
C VAL A 69 5.28 -13.49 -6.58
N ALA A 70 5.38 -12.85 -5.41
CA ALA A 70 4.68 -13.26 -4.19
C ALA A 70 3.24 -12.73 -4.05
N ARG A 71 2.79 -11.79 -4.89
CA ARG A 71 1.42 -11.28 -4.80
C ARG A 71 0.38 -12.36 -5.16
N PRO A 72 -0.72 -12.50 -4.40
CA PRO A 72 -1.88 -13.25 -4.84
C PRO A 72 -2.27 -12.80 -6.24
N GLY A 73 -2.36 -13.74 -7.19
CA GLY A 73 -2.63 -13.41 -8.59
C GLY A 73 -1.42 -13.08 -9.46
N ALA A 74 -0.18 -13.37 -9.04
CA ALA A 74 1.00 -13.25 -9.92
C ALA A 74 0.92 -14.09 -11.22
N ALA A 75 -0.08 -14.99 -11.33
CA ALA A 75 -0.39 -15.76 -12.52
C ALA A 75 -1.37 -15.08 -13.51
N SER A 76 -2.11 -14.02 -13.12
CA SER A 76 -3.01 -13.30 -14.04
C SER A 76 -2.71 -11.80 -14.08
N SER A 77 -2.71 -11.22 -15.28
CA SER A 77 -2.48 -9.77 -15.46
C SER A 77 -3.55 -8.95 -14.75
N GLU A 78 -4.80 -9.43 -14.70
CA GLU A 78 -5.96 -8.72 -14.15
C GLU A 78 -5.83 -8.42 -12.64
N LEU A 79 -5.46 -9.41 -11.82
CA LEU A 79 -5.29 -9.19 -10.36
C LEU A 79 -4.11 -8.26 -10.03
N ARG A 80 -3.08 -8.23 -10.89
CA ARG A 80 -1.99 -7.25 -10.82
C ARG A 80 -2.46 -5.83 -11.09
N HIS A 81 -3.41 -5.65 -12.01
CA HIS A 81 -3.99 -4.35 -12.34
C HIS A 81 -4.92 -3.87 -11.22
N ASP A 82 -5.72 -4.76 -10.63
CA ASP A 82 -6.68 -4.42 -9.57
C ASP A 82 -6.01 -3.77 -8.36
N TYR A 83 -4.92 -4.35 -7.86
CA TYR A 83 -4.16 -3.77 -6.76
C TYR A 83 -3.18 -2.66 -7.20
N GLY A 84 -2.82 -2.61 -8.48
CA GLY A 84 -2.08 -1.47 -9.05
C GLY A 84 -2.86 -0.15 -8.95
N ARG A 85 -4.20 -0.24 -8.98
CA ARG A 85 -5.13 0.89 -8.81
C ARG A 85 -5.66 1.06 -7.39
N GLY A 86 -5.22 0.23 -6.45
CA GLY A 86 -5.65 0.31 -5.07
C GLY A 86 -5.08 1.50 -4.30
N PHE A 87 -5.67 1.79 -3.14
CA PHE A 87 -5.14 2.73 -2.16
C PHE A 87 -4.19 2.00 -1.19
N ALA A 88 -2.89 2.27 -1.31
CA ALA A 88 -1.88 1.56 -0.55
C ALA A 88 -1.28 2.41 0.59
N VAL A 89 -1.22 1.82 1.79
CA VAL A 89 -0.70 2.43 3.02
C VAL A 89 0.30 1.51 3.70
N THR A 90 1.30 2.08 4.34
CA THR A 90 2.13 1.34 5.31
C THR A 90 1.47 1.49 6.67
N LEU A 91 0.95 0.39 7.22
CA LEU A 91 0.19 0.42 8.46
C LEU A 91 1.11 0.51 9.68
N VAL A 92 2.20 -0.25 9.65
CA VAL A 92 3.25 -0.23 10.67
C VAL A 92 4.58 -0.56 10.01
N GLN A 93 5.65 0.02 10.55
CA GLN A 93 7.02 -0.18 10.09
C GLN A 93 7.91 -0.38 11.33
N ALA A 94 8.86 -1.31 11.23
CA ALA A 94 9.98 -1.41 12.15
C ALA A 94 10.74 -0.07 12.10
N ALA A 95 10.80 0.63 13.23
CA ALA A 95 11.29 2.01 13.26
C ALA A 95 12.74 2.13 12.71
N PRO A 96 13.01 3.07 11.80
CA PRO A 96 14.22 3.89 11.85
C PRO A 96 13.93 5.12 12.74
N ARG A 97 14.95 5.77 13.31
CA ARG A 97 14.84 7.05 14.05
C ARG A 97 14.32 8.21 13.17
N ALA A 98 13.12 8.15 12.58
CA ALA A 98 12.43 9.31 12.01
C ALA A 98 11.00 8.94 11.56
N ALA A 99 10.03 9.55 12.25
CA ALA A 99 8.69 9.94 11.78
C ALA A 99 7.91 8.98 10.85
N SER A 100 7.06 8.14 11.43
CA SER A 100 5.78 7.77 10.78
C SER A 100 4.65 8.41 11.57
N ALA A 101 3.85 9.26 10.92
CA ALA A 101 2.81 10.09 11.54
C ALA A 101 1.52 9.33 11.91
N THR A 102 1.45 8.03 11.63
CA THR A 102 0.26 7.20 11.88
C THR A 102 0.50 6.07 12.89
N ALA A 103 1.76 5.75 13.20
CA ALA A 103 2.11 4.75 14.19
C ALA A 103 2.35 5.44 15.54
N GLY A 104 1.66 4.99 16.59
CA GLY A 104 2.06 5.38 17.95
C GLY A 104 3.52 4.96 18.17
N ARG A 105 4.32 5.75 18.89
CA ARG A 105 5.76 5.50 19.12
C ARG A 105 6.11 4.08 19.60
N GLY A 106 5.16 3.28 20.10
CA GLY A 106 5.36 1.90 20.54
C GLY A 106 4.92 0.79 19.57
N ASP A 107 4.24 1.09 18.46
CA ASP A 107 3.75 0.04 17.55
C ASP A 107 4.88 -0.60 16.73
N GLY A 108 5.96 0.16 16.44
CA GLY A 108 7.12 -0.36 15.72
C GLY A 108 7.95 -1.36 16.53
N GLU A 109 8.13 -1.11 17.84
CA GLU A 109 8.84 -2.05 18.73
C GLU A 109 8.05 -3.35 18.90
N ARG A 110 6.73 -3.25 19.12
CA ARG A 110 5.84 -4.42 19.16
C ARG A 110 5.81 -5.15 17.82
N PHE A 111 5.89 -4.44 16.70
CA PHE A 111 5.99 -5.07 15.39
C PHE A 111 7.28 -5.90 15.26
N VAL A 112 8.43 -5.38 15.73
CA VAL A 112 9.69 -6.13 15.77
C VAL A 112 9.61 -7.32 16.73
N GLU A 113 8.95 -7.17 17.88
CA GLU A 113 8.70 -8.30 18.81
C GLU A 113 7.91 -9.41 18.11
N MET A 114 6.89 -9.07 17.30
CA MET A 114 5.98 -10.06 16.70
C MET A 114 6.44 -10.64 15.37
N PHE A 115 7.15 -9.86 14.56
CA PHE A 115 7.54 -10.20 13.18
C PHE A 115 9.05 -10.08 12.95
N GLY A 116 9.85 -9.98 14.01
CA GLY A 116 11.30 -9.95 13.96
C GLY A 116 11.92 -11.33 13.81
N SER A 117 13.20 -11.41 14.16
CA SER A 117 14.01 -12.62 13.95
C SER A 117 13.67 -13.77 14.90
N GLU A 118 12.96 -13.50 16.01
CA GLU A 118 12.61 -14.49 17.02
C GLU A 118 11.12 -14.80 16.99
N VAL A 119 10.76 -16.03 17.37
CA VAL A 119 9.36 -16.44 17.51
C VAL A 119 8.83 -15.92 18.84
N PRO A 120 7.72 -15.17 18.87
CA PRO A 120 7.10 -14.79 20.13
C PRO A 120 6.63 -16.04 20.89
N THR A 121 6.97 -16.11 22.18
CA THR A 121 6.53 -17.21 23.06
C THR A 121 5.23 -16.89 23.78
N ASP A 122 4.90 -15.61 23.95
CA ASP A 122 3.67 -15.14 24.59
C ASP A 122 2.53 -15.03 23.56
N VAL A 123 1.75 -16.11 23.45
CA VAL A 123 0.60 -16.21 22.54
C VAL A 123 -0.48 -15.16 22.85
N GLY A 124 -0.65 -14.79 24.12
CA GLY A 124 -1.64 -13.78 24.52
C GLY A 124 -1.29 -12.38 24.00
N ARG A 125 0.00 -12.02 24.04
CA ARG A 125 0.49 -10.78 23.43
C ARG A 125 0.37 -10.77 21.92
N VAL A 126 0.71 -11.88 21.26
CA VAL A 126 0.52 -12.03 19.80
C VAL A 126 -0.94 -11.75 19.47
N ASP A 127 -1.87 -12.40 20.15
CA ASP A 127 -3.31 -12.26 19.92
C ASP A 127 -3.81 -10.83 20.09
N ALA A 128 -3.38 -10.15 21.16
CA ALA A 128 -3.76 -8.76 21.39
C ALA A 128 -3.26 -7.84 20.26
N PHE A 129 -2.01 -8.01 19.84
CA PHE A 129 -1.39 -7.16 18.83
C PHE A 129 -1.98 -7.38 17.43
N VAL A 130 -2.17 -8.63 17.00
CA VAL A 130 -2.74 -8.92 15.68
C VAL A 130 -4.20 -8.46 15.58
N LYS A 131 -4.97 -8.53 16.68
CA LYS A 131 -6.32 -7.96 16.74
C LYS A 131 -6.28 -6.43 16.62
N GLN A 132 -5.36 -5.76 17.31
CA GLN A 132 -5.15 -4.31 17.19
C GLN A 132 -4.84 -3.92 15.74
N LEU A 133 -3.92 -4.62 15.08
CA LEU A 133 -3.57 -4.37 13.68
C LEU A 133 -4.76 -4.62 12.74
N ALA A 134 -5.50 -5.71 12.93
CA ALA A 134 -6.70 -5.99 12.13
C ALA A 134 -7.75 -4.88 12.24
N HIS A 135 -7.94 -4.34 13.45
CA HIS A 135 -8.85 -3.20 13.66
C HIS A 135 -8.31 -1.92 13.01
N ALA A 136 -6.99 -1.72 13.02
CA ALA A 136 -6.34 -0.60 12.36
C ALA A 136 -6.50 -0.65 10.83
N VAL A 137 -6.45 -1.85 10.21
CA VAL A 137 -6.76 -2.04 8.78
C VAL A 137 -8.16 -1.52 8.46
N GLY A 138 -9.18 -2.03 9.16
CA GLY A 138 -10.57 -1.63 8.93
C GLY A 138 -10.83 -0.14 9.22
N ARG A 139 -10.18 0.41 10.24
CA ARG A 139 -10.26 1.86 10.55
C ARG A 139 -9.66 2.70 9.44
N CYS A 140 -8.45 2.37 8.98
CA CYS A 140 -7.76 3.11 7.93
C CYS A 140 -8.58 3.16 6.63
N PHE A 141 -9.19 2.04 6.24
CA PHE A 141 -10.09 2.01 5.08
C PHE A 141 -11.29 2.94 5.25
N ARG A 142 -12.00 2.85 6.38
CA ARG A 142 -13.18 3.70 6.63
C ARG A 142 -12.83 5.19 6.68
N ASP A 143 -11.71 5.54 7.29
CA ASP A 143 -11.25 6.93 7.36
C ASP A 143 -10.88 7.46 5.97
N ALA A 144 -10.22 6.64 5.14
CA ALA A 144 -9.93 6.98 3.76
C ALA A 144 -11.19 7.10 2.88
N ARG A 145 -12.18 6.21 3.04
CA ARG A 145 -13.48 6.35 2.35
C ARG A 145 -14.21 7.62 2.76
N ARG A 146 -14.29 7.90 4.07
CA ARG A 146 -14.88 9.14 4.57
C ARG A 146 -14.17 10.37 4.01
N SER A 147 -12.84 10.32 3.90
CA SER A 147 -12.05 11.40 3.31
C SER A 147 -12.39 11.60 1.82
N ALA A 148 -12.57 10.49 1.08
CA ALA A 148 -13.02 10.53 -0.32
C ALA A 148 -14.44 11.12 -0.44
N GLU A 149 -15.38 10.67 0.37
CA GLU A 149 -16.76 11.17 0.42
C GLU A 149 -16.78 12.67 0.71
N GLN A 150 -16.05 13.13 1.73
CA GLN A 150 -15.95 14.54 2.08
C GLN A 150 -15.34 15.37 0.95
N ARG A 151 -14.31 14.85 0.29
CA ARG A 151 -13.66 15.55 -0.84
C ARG A 151 -14.60 15.69 -2.04
N LEU A 152 -15.43 14.68 -2.30
CA LEU A 152 -16.36 14.66 -3.42
C LEU A 152 -17.72 15.30 -3.08
N ALA A 153 -17.96 15.63 -1.80
CA ALA A 153 -19.21 16.23 -1.35
C ALA A 153 -19.53 17.51 -2.13
N GLY A 154 -20.78 17.64 -2.57
CA GLY A 154 -21.23 18.76 -3.39
C GLY A 154 -20.76 18.73 -4.85
N GLY A 155 -20.06 17.70 -5.30
CA GLY A 155 -19.75 17.44 -6.72
C GLY A 155 -18.73 18.39 -7.37
N ALA A 156 -18.30 19.45 -6.68
CA ALA A 156 -17.39 20.47 -7.21
C ALA A 156 -15.98 19.94 -7.53
N TYR A 157 -15.57 18.83 -6.90
CA TYR A 157 -14.22 18.28 -7.09
C TYR A 157 -14.07 17.46 -8.38
N LEU A 158 -15.15 16.91 -8.93
CA LEU A 158 -15.09 16.16 -10.19
C LEU A 158 -14.63 17.04 -11.37
N PRO A 159 -15.13 18.29 -11.55
CA PRO A 159 -14.55 19.24 -12.49
C PRO A 159 -13.05 19.49 -12.29
N VAL A 160 -12.58 19.59 -11.04
CA VAL A 160 -11.16 19.81 -10.74
C VAL A 160 -10.31 18.64 -11.23
N LEU A 161 -10.72 17.40 -10.94
CA LEU A 161 -10.05 16.19 -11.44
C LEU A 161 -10.02 16.14 -12.97
N ARG A 162 -11.09 16.56 -13.65
CA ARG A 162 -11.11 16.67 -15.12
C ARG A 162 -10.08 17.69 -15.60
N THR A 163 -10.03 18.86 -14.98
CA THR A 163 -9.03 19.88 -15.30
C THR A 163 -7.59 19.36 -15.10
N TYR A 164 -7.32 18.59 -14.05
CA TYR A 164 -6.02 17.95 -13.84
C TYR A 164 -5.68 16.97 -14.97
N LEU A 165 -6.62 16.14 -15.38
CA LEU A 165 -6.44 15.21 -16.50
C LEU A 165 -6.18 15.96 -17.81
N ASP A 166 -6.94 17.02 -18.09
CA ASP A 166 -6.77 17.83 -19.29
C ASP A 166 -5.41 18.55 -19.30
N GLN A 167 -4.95 19.06 -18.15
CA GLN A 167 -3.61 19.63 -18.01
C GLN A 167 -2.51 18.60 -18.30
N LEU A 168 -2.63 17.38 -17.76
CA LEU A 168 -1.67 16.30 -18.02
C LEU A 168 -1.62 15.92 -19.50
N ARG A 169 -2.78 15.83 -20.15
CA ARG A 169 -2.90 15.52 -21.59
C ARG A 169 -2.35 16.64 -22.48
N ALA A 170 -2.56 17.90 -22.10
CA ALA A 170 -2.08 19.06 -22.84
C ALA A 170 -0.55 19.13 -22.90
N LEU A 171 0.16 18.51 -21.95
CA LEU A 171 1.63 18.39 -21.99
C LEU A 171 2.11 17.46 -23.11
N GLY A 172 1.19 16.66 -23.68
CA GLY A 172 1.45 15.81 -24.83
C GLY A 172 2.64 14.90 -24.60
N ASP A 173 3.63 15.06 -25.47
CA ASP A 173 4.76 14.16 -25.61
C ASP A 173 6.08 14.72 -25.04
N ASP A 174 6.02 15.87 -24.35
CA ASP A 174 7.18 16.55 -23.80
C ASP A 174 7.88 15.68 -22.73
N PRO A 175 9.15 15.28 -22.95
CA PRO A 175 9.86 14.38 -22.04
C PRO A 175 10.28 15.05 -20.72
N SER A 176 10.22 16.38 -20.63
CA SER A 176 10.48 17.13 -19.39
C SER A 176 9.21 17.37 -18.55
N ALA A 177 8.03 17.03 -19.09
CA ALA A 177 6.74 17.34 -18.50
C ALA A 177 6.58 16.81 -17.08
N TYR A 178 7.03 15.58 -16.82
CA TYR A 178 6.94 14.97 -15.49
C TYR A 178 7.69 15.78 -14.43
N ARG A 179 8.94 16.19 -14.70
CA ARG A 179 9.77 16.97 -13.77
C ARG A 179 9.15 18.32 -13.40
N ARG A 180 8.46 18.97 -14.34
CA ARG A 180 7.76 20.23 -14.07
C ARG A 180 6.56 20.06 -13.13
N LEU A 181 5.92 18.89 -13.16
CA LEU A 181 4.73 18.59 -12.37
C LEU A 181 5.01 17.86 -11.05
N GLU A 182 6.22 17.31 -10.90
CA GLU A 182 6.63 16.47 -9.77
C GLU A 182 6.31 17.14 -8.41
N HIS A 183 6.61 18.43 -8.29
CA HIS A 183 6.38 19.20 -7.05
C HIS A 183 5.09 20.03 -7.04
N THR A 184 4.21 19.85 -8.03
CA THR A 184 2.93 20.57 -8.11
C THR A 184 1.77 19.58 -8.18
N LEU A 185 1.31 19.24 -9.38
CA LEU A 185 0.15 18.38 -9.57
C LEU A 185 0.40 16.95 -9.07
N VAL A 186 1.58 16.39 -9.30
CA VAL A 186 1.89 15.02 -8.85
C VAL A 186 1.87 14.93 -7.32
N ALA A 187 2.47 15.90 -6.63
CA ALA A 187 2.45 15.96 -5.17
C ALA A 187 1.01 16.05 -4.60
N ILE A 188 0.12 16.81 -5.24
CA ILE A 188 -1.31 16.86 -4.85
C ILE A 188 -1.93 15.46 -5.01
N LEU A 189 -1.76 14.85 -6.18
CA LEU A 189 -2.32 13.53 -6.49
C LEU A 189 -1.82 12.43 -5.53
N GLU A 190 -0.57 12.52 -5.07
CA GLU A 190 -0.03 11.60 -4.07
C GLU A 190 -0.75 11.69 -2.72
N THR A 191 -1.14 12.89 -2.31
CA THR A 191 -1.93 13.10 -1.07
C THR A 191 -3.38 12.65 -1.21
N GLU A 192 -3.87 12.53 -2.45
CA GLU A 192 -5.26 12.24 -2.76
C GLU A 192 -5.52 10.80 -3.23
N ARG A 193 -4.53 9.92 -3.05
CA ARG A 193 -4.64 8.49 -3.41
C ARG A 193 -5.81 7.77 -2.74
N TYR A 194 -6.38 8.31 -1.66
CA TYR A 194 -7.59 7.78 -1.03
C TYR A 194 -8.82 7.83 -1.96
N LEU A 195 -8.83 8.71 -2.98
CA LEU A 195 -9.90 8.76 -3.98
C LEU A 195 -10.00 7.50 -4.84
N ARG A 196 -8.94 6.68 -4.88
CA ARG A 196 -8.95 5.38 -5.58
C ARG A 196 -9.99 4.40 -5.03
N ILE A 197 -10.40 4.55 -3.76
CA ILE A 197 -11.41 3.71 -3.10
C ILE A 197 -12.72 4.45 -2.80
N ALA A 198 -12.92 5.64 -3.39
CA ALA A 198 -14.18 6.37 -3.32
C ALA A 198 -15.36 5.50 -3.76
N ASP A 199 -16.57 5.74 -3.26
CA ASP A 199 -17.79 5.06 -3.75
C ASP A 199 -18.19 5.51 -5.16
N ASP A 200 -17.90 6.76 -5.52
CA ASP A 200 -18.20 7.31 -6.84
C ASP A 200 -17.33 6.68 -7.93
N GLU A 201 -17.93 5.90 -8.82
CA GLU A 201 -17.23 5.25 -9.94
C GLU A 201 -16.66 6.28 -10.94
N GLY A 202 -17.33 7.41 -11.14
CA GLY A 202 -16.85 8.50 -11.98
C GLY A 202 -15.54 9.08 -11.48
N ALA A 203 -15.45 9.35 -10.17
CA ALA A 203 -14.23 9.78 -9.51
C ALA A 203 -13.11 8.76 -9.68
N ARG A 204 -13.39 7.46 -9.42
CA ARG A 204 -12.40 6.39 -9.58
C ARG A 204 -11.87 6.30 -11.01
N ARG A 205 -12.74 6.41 -12.02
CA ARG A 205 -12.33 6.42 -13.44
C ARG A 205 -11.46 7.62 -13.79
N LEU A 206 -11.78 8.81 -13.27
CA LEU A 206 -10.96 10.00 -13.49
C LEU A 206 -9.58 9.85 -12.84
N VAL A 207 -9.51 9.37 -11.59
CA VAL A 207 -8.25 9.11 -10.89
C VAL A 207 -7.41 8.07 -11.64
N ALA A 208 -8.03 6.99 -12.13
CA ALA A 208 -7.33 5.99 -12.94
C ALA A 208 -6.76 6.59 -14.24
N ALA A 209 -7.52 7.42 -14.95
CA ALA A 209 -7.04 8.10 -16.15
C ALA A 209 -5.89 9.07 -15.85
N ILE A 210 -5.94 9.78 -14.72
CA ILE A 210 -4.86 10.65 -14.24
C ILE A 210 -3.60 9.81 -13.95
N ASP A 211 -3.75 8.71 -13.21
CA ASP A 211 -2.66 7.79 -12.90
C ASP A 211 -1.99 7.25 -14.18
N ASP A 212 -2.76 6.98 -15.23
CA ASP A 212 -2.24 6.54 -16.54
C ASP A 212 -1.41 7.62 -17.23
N GLU A 213 -1.91 8.85 -17.26
CA GLU A 213 -1.16 9.96 -17.85
C GLU A 213 0.11 10.27 -17.08
N VAL A 214 0.07 10.28 -15.74
CA VAL A 214 1.27 10.45 -14.90
C VAL A 214 2.28 9.33 -15.17
N SER A 215 1.83 8.08 -15.25
CA SER A 215 2.70 6.93 -15.55
C SER A 215 3.34 7.04 -16.94
N ARG A 216 2.57 7.49 -17.95
CA ARG A 216 3.05 7.72 -19.31
C ARG A 216 4.13 8.81 -19.34
N LEU A 217 3.88 9.95 -18.68
CA LEU A 217 4.84 11.06 -18.60
C LEU A 217 6.12 10.65 -17.85
N TYR A 218 5.99 9.89 -16.75
CA TYR A 218 7.12 9.36 -16.01
C TYR A 218 7.99 8.43 -16.88
N GLY A 219 7.36 7.47 -17.58
CA GLY A 219 8.08 6.54 -18.47
C GLY A 219 8.94 7.27 -19.51
N ARG A 220 8.39 8.31 -20.13
CA ARG A 220 9.13 9.15 -21.08
C ARG A 220 10.28 9.93 -20.46
N SER A 221 10.08 10.49 -19.27
CA SER A 221 11.15 11.17 -18.53
C SER A 221 12.30 10.20 -18.26
N MET A 222 11.98 8.96 -17.88
CA MET A 222 12.99 7.91 -17.65
C MET A 222 13.70 7.47 -18.94
N ASP A 223 12.99 7.39 -20.06
CA ASP A 223 13.60 7.08 -21.36
C ASP A 223 14.60 8.16 -21.80
N LEU A 224 14.28 9.44 -21.55
CA LEU A 224 15.19 10.55 -21.80
C LEU A 224 16.44 10.49 -20.89
N GLU A 225 16.26 10.23 -19.59
CA GLU A 225 17.35 10.10 -18.63
C GLU A 225 18.29 8.92 -18.93
N ARG A 226 17.78 7.87 -19.59
CA ARG A 226 18.57 6.71 -20.04
C ARG A 226 19.30 6.94 -21.38
N GLY A 227 19.30 8.18 -21.90
CA GLY A 227 20.04 8.55 -23.09
C GLY A 227 19.31 8.20 -24.39
N GLY A 228 17.99 8.36 -24.41
CA GLY A 228 17.07 8.04 -25.51
C GLY A 228 17.72 7.88 -26.89
N GLN A 229 18.03 6.64 -27.25
CA GLN A 229 18.30 6.26 -28.62
C GLN A 229 16.97 6.32 -29.38
N ARG A 230 16.87 7.27 -30.31
CA ARG A 230 16.05 7.14 -31.51
C ARG A 230 16.97 7.06 -32.71
#